data_AF-A0A8T2S3D2-F1
#
_entry.id   AF-A0A8T2S3D2-F1
#
_cell.length_a   1.000
_cell.length_b   1.000
_cell.length_c   1.000
_cell.angle_alpha   90.00
_cell.angle_beta   90.00
_cell.angle_gamma   90.00
#
_symmetry.space_group_name_H-M   'P 1'
#
loop_
_entity.id
_entity.type
_entity.pdbx_description
1 polymer ?
#
loop_
_entity_poly.entity_id
_entity_poly.type
_entity_poly.pdbx_seq_one_letter_code
_entity_poly.pdbx_strand_id
1 'polypeptide(L)'
;MLKDKLQTLAGQHSNILETLSPNVRKRVEALQDIQGKHDELEKKFLEERDALEARYQKLYEPLYSKRYEIVTGITEPEGVVAETVSDSADAKKDEEKGVPEFWLSAMKTNETLAMQITERDEEALKYLRDIRWCKINEPKGFKLEFLFDSNPFFKNSVLTKTYHMIEEDEPILERAIGTEIEWLPGKNLTQKVLRKKPKKGAKNPKPITKTECCESFFNFFNPPEVPDDNEDIDQDTAEQLQDIMEQDYDIGSTIRDKIIPHAVSWFTGEALQAEEFEDIEDDDDEESEDVEDEDEEEDDENEETEEEKDSAKPQKSSASTNSASKVGQKSSGEQPPECKQQ
;
A
#
# COMPACT_ATOMS: atom_id res chain seq x y z
N MET A 1 23.09 -11.22 -4.62
CA MET A 1 21.94 -11.45 -5.52
C MET A 1 21.58 -10.21 -6.35
N LEU A 2 21.12 -9.09 -5.76
CA LEU A 2 20.75 -7.87 -6.51
C LEU A 2 21.97 -7.14 -7.11
N LYS A 3 23.05 -7.00 -6.32
CA LYS A 3 24.35 -6.47 -6.78
C LYS A 3 24.96 -7.30 -7.92
N ASP A 4 24.85 -8.63 -7.87
CA ASP A 4 25.36 -9.52 -8.92
C ASP A 4 24.53 -9.41 -10.21
N LYS A 5 23.20 -9.27 -10.11
CA LYS A 5 22.33 -8.99 -11.26
C LYS A 5 22.65 -7.63 -11.90
N LEU A 6 22.82 -6.57 -11.08
CA LEU A 6 23.22 -5.23 -11.55
C LEU A 6 24.60 -5.22 -12.21
N GLN A 7 25.58 -5.93 -11.64
CA GLN A 7 26.91 -6.08 -12.26
C GLN A 7 26.86 -6.86 -13.57
N THR A 8 26.00 -7.88 -13.67
CA THR A 8 25.83 -8.67 -14.89
C THR A 8 25.15 -7.85 -15.99
N LEU A 9 24.11 -7.07 -15.66
CA LEU A 9 23.44 -6.13 -16.56
C LEU A 9 24.40 -5.03 -17.03
N ALA A 10 25.12 -4.38 -16.11
CA ALA A 10 26.12 -3.37 -16.44
C ALA A 10 27.24 -3.93 -17.35
N GLY A 11 27.68 -5.17 -17.10
CA GLY A 11 28.64 -5.88 -17.95
C GLY A 11 28.11 -6.17 -19.36
N GLN A 12 26.83 -6.55 -19.49
CA GLN A 12 26.17 -6.76 -20.78
C GLN A 12 26.03 -5.46 -21.59
N HIS A 13 25.72 -4.33 -20.94
CA HIS A 13 25.62 -3.02 -21.61
C HIS A 13 26.97 -2.47 -22.08
N SER A 14 28.06 -2.70 -21.32
CA SER A 14 29.41 -2.30 -21.73
C SER A 14 29.86 -2.99 -23.03
N ASN A 15 29.43 -4.25 -23.23
CA ASN A 15 29.74 -5.05 -24.41
C ASN A 15 29.04 -4.53 -25.67
N ILE A 16 27.87 -3.90 -25.53
CA ILE A 16 27.14 -3.33 -26.66
C ILE A 16 27.96 -2.22 -27.31
N LEU A 17 28.48 -1.24 -26.56
CA LEU A 17 29.24 -0.11 -27.10
C LEU A 17 30.52 -0.52 -27.85
N GLU A 18 31.15 -1.61 -27.40
CA GLU A 18 32.37 -2.16 -28.01
C GLU A 18 32.10 -2.85 -29.35
N THR A 19 30.90 -3.41 -29.54
CA THR A 19 30.48 -4.07 -30.79
C THR A 19 29.95 -3.11 -31.86
N LEU A 20 29.68 -1.85 -31.52
CA LEU A 20 29.16 -0.85 -32.46
C LEU A 20 30.22 -0.37 -33.46
N SER A 21 29.79 -0.15 -34.70
CA SER A 21 30.64 0.51 -35.70
C SER A 21 31.02 1.94 -35.27
N PRO A 22 32.17 2.49 -35.75
CA PRO A 22 32.63 3.83 -35.34
C PRO A 22 31.59 4.94 -35.57
N ASN A 23 30.82 4.88 -36.66
CA ASN A 23 29.78 5.87 -36.96
C ASN A 23 28.58 5.75 -36.01
N VAL A 24 28.23 4.53 -35.59
CA VAL A 24 27.15 4.32 -34.63
C VAL A 24 27.59 4.76 -33.23
N ARG A 25 28.83 4.49 -32.83
CA ARG A 25 29.38 4.98 -31.55
C ARG A 25 29.31 6.51 -31.45
N LYS A 26 29.73 7.23 -32.49
CA LYS A 26 29.61 8.70 -32.54
C LYS A 26 28.16 9.19 -32.41
N ARG A 27 27.18 8.45 -32.93
CA ARG A 27 25.75 8.78 -32.75
C ARG A 27 25.32 8.55 -31.31
N VAL A 28 25.77 7.47 -30.67
CA VAL A 28 25.48 7.21 -29.25
C VAL A 28 26.13 8.27 -28.35
N GLU A 29 27.36 8.68 -28.62
CA GLU A 29 28.00 9.80 -27.92
C GLU A 29 27.15 11.09 -28.02
N ALA A 30 26.63 11.41 -29.22
CA ALA A 30 25.74 12.55 -29.39
C ALA A 30 24.39 12.39 -28.66
N LEU A 31 23.86 11.17 -28.52
CA LEU A 31 22.66 10.88 -27.72
C LEU A 31 22.95 11.04 -26.22
N GLN A 32 24.12 10.63 -25.74
CA GLN A 32 24.55 10.83 -24.36
C GLN A 32 24.69 12.33 -24.02
N ASP A 33 25.22 13.13 -24.95
CA ASP A 33 25.27 14.59 -24.78
C ASP A 33 23.86 15.22 -24.71
N ILE A 34 22.87 14.64 -25.40
CA ILE A 34 21.47 15.08 -25.31
C ILE A 34 20.88 14.65 -23.96
N GLN A 35 21.13 13.41 -23.51
CA GLN A 35 20.68 12.93 -22.21
C GLN A 35 21.23 13.80 -21.08
N GLY A 36 22.52 14.14 -21.08
CA GLY A 36 23.09 15.02 -20.06
C GLY A 36 22.41 16.40 -20.00
N LYS A 37 21.98 16.96 -21.14
CA LYS A 37 21.20 18.21 -21.15
C LYS A 37 19.78 18.03 -20.61
N HIS A 38 19.17 16.87 -20.84
CA HIS A 38 17.89 16.53 -20.24
C HIS A 38 18.02 16.45 -18.72
N ASP A 39 18.99 15.70 -18.22
CA ASP A 39 19.23 15.52 -16.77
C ASP A 39 19.50 16.87 -16.08
N GLU A 40 20.21 17.79 -16.73
CA GLU A 40 20.41 19.16 -16.24
C GLU A 40 19.09 19.97 -16.13
N LEU A 41 18.14 19.76 -17.04
CA LEU A 41 16.82 20.40 -16.99
C LEU A 41 15.93 19.75 -15.93
N GLU A 42 15.95 18.42 -15.85
CA GLU A 42 15.23 17.64 -14.85
C GLU A 42 15.65 18.01 -13.44
N LYS A 43 16.95 18.15 -13.18
CA LYS A 43 17.46 18.65 -11.90
C LYS A 43 16.87 20.01 -11.53
N LYS A 44 16.78 20.95 -12.47
CA LYS A 44 16.18 22.27 -12.23
C LYS A 44 14.68 22.16 -11.95
N PHE A 45 13.98 21.31 -12.69
CA PHE A 45 12.57 21.04 -12.45
C PHE A 45 12.32 20.51 -11.03
N LEU A 46 13.12 19.55 -10.57
CA LEU A 46 13.02 19.00 -9.21
C LEU A 46 13.31 20.07 -8.14
N GLU A 47 14.34 20.90 -8.34
CA GLU A 47 14.65 22.02 -7.44
C GLU A 47 13.50 23.05 -7.37
N GLU A 48 12.89 23.38 -8.51
CA GLU A 48 11.75 24.28 -8.59
C GLU A 48 10.48 23.68 -7.96
N ARG A 49 10.22 22.38 -8.19
CA ARG A 49 9.12 21.64 -7.56
C ARG A 49 9.27 21.62 -6.04
N ASP A 50 10.46 21.30 -5.53
CA ASP A 50 10.73 21.30 -4.09
C ASP A 50 10.54 22.68 -3.47
N ALA A 51 10.99 23.74 -4.15
CA ALA A 51 10.78 25.11 -3.70
C ALA A 51 9.29 25.50 -3.70
N LEU A 52 8.53 25.03 -4.69
CA LEU A 52 7.09 25.25 -4.80
C LEU A 52 6.32 24.52 -3.69
N GLU A 53 6.60 23.24 -3.46
CA GLU A 53 6.03 22.45 -2.36
C GLU A 53 6.31 23.12 -1.01
N ALA A 54 7.56 23.51 -0.76
CA ALA A 54 7.94 24.18 0.49
C ALA A 54 7.21 25.53 0.67
N ARG A 55 6.94 26.26 -0.42
CA ARG A 55 6.15 27.49 -0.38
C ARG A 55 4.70 27.21 0.00
N TYR A 56 4.05 26.24 -0.63
CA TYR A 56 2.64 25.93 -0.36
C TYR A 56 2.44 25.30 1.02
N GLN A 57 3.39 24.49 1.50
CA GLN A 57 3.35 23.96 2.86
C GLN A 57 3.25 25.07 3.92
N LYS A 58 4.01 26.17 3.75
CA LYS A 58 3.93 27.35 4.63
C LYS A 58 2.60 28.09 4.53
N LEU A 59 1.93 28.04 3.38
CA LEU A 59 0.60 28.63 3.20
C LEU A 59 -0.50 27.77 3.82
N TYR A 60 -0.31 26.44 3.87
CA TYR A 60 -1.25 25.52 4.51
C TYR A 60 -1.13 25.50 6.04
N GLU A 61 0.05 25.71 6.60
CA GLU A 61 0.30 25.71 8.05
C GLU A 61 -0.68 26.56 8.88
N PRO A 62 -0.99 27.83 8.54
CA PRO A 62 -2.00 28.61 9.28
C PRO A 62 -3.42 28.05 9.14
N LEU A 63 -3.76 27.41 8.02
CA LEU A 63 -5.07 26.78 7.83
C LEU A 63 -5.21 25.54 8.71
N TYR A 64 -4.18 24.69 8.76
CA TYR A 64 -4.16 23.52 9.64
C TYR A 64 -4.13 23.90 11.12
N SER A 65 -3.41 24.97 11.48
CA SER A 65 -3.43 25.51 12.85
C SER A 65 -4.83 25.98 13.24
N LYS A 66 -5.54 26.68 12.35
CA LYS A 66 -6.92 27.10 12.60
C LYS A 66 -7.89 25.91 12.69
N ARG A 67 -7.72 24.88 11.84
CA ARG A 67 -8.49 23.63 11.94
C ARG A 67 -8.28 22.98 13.30
N TYR A 68 -7.03 22.88 13.76
CA TYR A 68 -6.71 22.33 15.08
C TYR A 68 -7.42 23.10 16.21
N GLU A 69 -7.39 24.43 16.18
CA GLU A 69 -8.06 25.26 17.19
C GLU A 69 -9.57 25.04 17.24
N ILE A 70 -10.21 24.87 16.08
CA ILE A 70 -11.66 24.59 15.99
C ILE A 70 -11.96 23.16 16.47
N VAL A 71 -11.23 22.17 15.96
CA VAL A 71 -11.42 20.75 16.32
C VAL A 71 -11.24 20.52 17.81
N THR A 72 -10.32 21.24 18.46
CA THR A 72 -10.08 21.15 19.91
C THR A 72 -10.93 22.10 20.75
N GLY A 73 -11.76 22.96 20.14
CA GLY A 73 -12.61 23.91 20.86
C GLY A 73 -11.84 25.04 21.56
N ILE A 74 -10.63 25.36 21.10
CA ILE A 74 -9.86 26.53 21.56
C ILE A 74 -10.51 27.82 21.02
N THR A 75 -10.99 27.78 19.78
CA THR A 75 -11.59 28.91 19.07
C THR A 75 -12.94 28.53 18.49
N GLU A 76 -13.98 29.33 18.77
CA GLU A 76 -15.30 29.18 18.15
C GLU A 76 -15.33 29.84 16.76
N PRO A 77 -15.86 29.16 15.72
CA PRO A 77 -16.00 29.77 14.40
C PRO A 77 -17.06 30.88 14.37
N GLU A 78 -16.85 31.87 13.50
CA GLU A 78 -17.82 32.95 13.29
C GLU A 78 -19.19 32.38 12.83
N GLY A 79 -20.25 32.67 13.59
CA GLY A 79 -21.61 32.21 13.30
C GLY A 79 -22.13 31.08 14.19
N VAL A 80 -21.28 30.46 15.03
CA VAL A 80 -21.76 29.60 16.12
C VAL A 80 -22.34 30.49 17.21
N VAL A 81 -23.66 30.64 17.20
CA VAL A 81 -24.38 31.28 18.31
C VAL A 81 -24.24 30.34 19.49
N ALA A 82 -23.49 30.74 20.53
CA ALA A 82 -23.57 30.08 21.82
C ALA A 82 -25.05 30.09 22.20
N GLU A 83 -25.69 28.92 22.21
CA GLU A 83 -27.10 28.80 22.58
C GLU A 83 -27.24 29.45 23.96
N THR A 84 -27.87 30.62 24.00
CA THR A 84 -28.13 31.33 25.24
C THR A 84 -28.96 30.40 26.11
N VAL A 85 -28.32 29.90 27.15
CA VAL A 85 -28.88 29.06 28.19
C VAL A 85 -30.17 29.70 28.70
N SER A 86 -31.31 29.19 28.25
CA SER A 86 -32.58 29.46 28.91
C SER A 86 -32.53 28.77 30.27
N ASP A 87 -32.57 29.57 31.33
CA ASP A 87 -32.66 29.19 32.74
C ASP A 87 -33.44 27.88 32.95
N SER A 88 -32.72 26.79 33.18
CA SER A 88 -33.26 25.54 33.72
C SER A 88 -32.13 24.83 34.46
N ALA A 89 -32.10 25.07 35.77
CA ALA A 89 -31.17 24.49 36.72
C ALA A 89 -31.42 22.98 36.88
N ASP A 90 -30.97 22.16 35.93
CA ASP A 90 -30.58 20.74 36.12
C ASP A 90 -30.14 20.13 34.78
N ALA A 91 -28.98 20.53 34.27
CA ALA A 91 -28.26 19.79 33.23
C ALA A 91 -26.78 20.21 33.23
N LYS A 92 -25.94 19.52 34.01
CA LYS A 92 -24.53 19.39 33.64
C LYS A 92 -24.45 18.45 32.43
N LYS A 93 -24.88 18.93 31.27
CA LYS A 93 -24.37 18.38 30.00
C LYS A 93 -23.03 19.05 29.81
N ASP A 94 -21.97 18.25 29.77
CA ASP A 94 -20.69 18.71 29.24
C ASP A 94 -20.98 19.41 27.91
N GLU A 95 -20.72 20.72 27.84
CA GLU A 95 -20.67 21.40 26.55
C GLU A 95 -19.59 20.67 25.74
N GLU A 96 -20.00 20.00 24.66
CA GLU A 96 -19.07 19.34 23.75
C GLU A 96 -18.19 20.42 23.12
N LYS A 97 -16.99 20.60 23.68
CA LYS A 97 -16.02 21.56 23.15
C LYS A 97 -15.36 20.98 21.91
N GLY A 98 -15.32 21.79 20.85
CA GLY A 98 -14.68 21.41 19.59
C GLY A 98 -15.51 20.41 18.79
N VAL A 99 -14.82 19.54 18.06
CA VAL A 99 -15.44 18.49 17.23
C VAL A 99 -15.00 17.14 17.77
N PRO A 100 -15.82 16.48 18.62
CA PRO A 100 -15.49 15.19 19.19
C PRO A 100 -15.16 14.15 18.12
N GLU A 101 -14.17 13.31 18.41
CA GLU A 101 -13.80 12.16 17.57
C GLU A 101 -13.40 12.51 16.12
N PHE A 102 -13.14 13.78 15.79
CA PHE A 102 -12.89 14.26 14.43
C PHE A 102 -11.91 13.39 13.64
N TRP A 103 -10.71 13.15 14.18
CA TRP A 103 -9.69 12.35 13.50
C TRP A 103 -10.02 10.86 13.47
N LEU A 104 -10.63 10.32 14.53
CA LEU A 104 -11.07 8.93 14.55
C LEU A 104 -12.10 8.68 13.44
N SER A 105 -13.12 9.54 13.36
CA SER A 105 -14.15 9.47 12.31
C SER A 105 -13.52 9.63 10.93
N ALA A 106 -12.69 10.65 10.70
CA ALA A 106 -12.03 10.86 9.41
C ALA A 106 -11.19 9.65 8.98
N MET A 107 -10.41 9.07 9.90
CA MET A 107 -9.59 7.88 9.59
C MET A 107 -10.46 6.64 9.34
N LYS A 108 -11.55 6.44 10.08
CA LYS A 108 -12.45 5.29 9.88
C LYS A 108 -13.29 5.38 8.60
N THR A 109 -13.49 6.57 8.07
CA THR A 109 -14.15 6.75 6.77
C THR A 109 -13.26 6.29 5.62
N ASN A 110 -11.93 6.39 5.76
CA ASN A 110 -11.00 5.92 4.73
C ASN A 110 -10.75 4.41 4.83
N GLU A 111 -10.92 3.69 3.72
CA GLU A 111 -10.87 2.22 3.72
C GLU A 111 -9.53 1.65 4.18
N THR A 112 -8.42 2.21 3.68
CA THR A 112 -7.06 1.77 4.04
C THR A 112 -6.84 1.83 5.54
N LEU A 113 -7.29 2.90 6.20
CA LEU A 113 -7.13 3.09 7.64
C LEU A 113 -8.18 2.35 8.46
N ALA A 114 -9.41 2.27 7.98
CA ALA A 114 -10.48 1.52 8.63
C ALA A 114 -10.10 0.06 8.88
N MET A 115 -9.40 -0.58 7.93
CA MET A 115 -8.90 -1.95 8.08
C MET A 115 -7.85 -2.10 9.19
N GLN A 116 -7.14 -1.03 9.54
CA GLN A 116 -6.09 -1.05 10.56
C GLN A 116 -6.64 -0.74 11.97
N ILE A 117 -7.79 -0.07 12.07
CA ILE A 117 -8.37 0.38 13.34
C ILE A 117 -9.31 -0.69 13.90
N THR A 118 -8.95 -1.27 15.05
CA THR A 118 -9.83 -2.19 15.76
C THR A 118 -10.72 -1.43 16.76
N GLU A 119 -11.82 -2.03 17.20
CA GLU A 119 -12.73 -1.45 18.22
C GLU A 119 -11.99 -1.03 19.51
N ARG A 120 -10.90 -1.73 19.87
CA ARG A 120 -10.10 -1.40 21.07
C ARG A 120 -9.24 -0.15 20.87
N ASP A 121 -8.85 0.13 19.64
CA ASP A 121 -8.02 1.28 19.28
C ASP A 121 -8.84 2.58 19.28
N GLU A 122 -10.12 2.49 18.93
CA GLU A 122 -11.06 3.63 18.92
C GLU A 122 -11.04 4.40 20.23
N GLU A 123 -11.07 3.68 21.36
CA GLU A 123 -11.07 4.30 22.69
C GLU A 123 -9.82 5.14 22.99
N ALA A 124 -8.67 4.79 22.40
CA ALA A 124 -7.46 5.59 22.50
C ALA A 124 -7.42 6.71 21.44
N LEU A 125 -7.91 6.44 20.23
CA LEU A 125 -7.99 7.40 19.13
C LEU A 125 -8.98 8.53 19.38
N LYS A 126 -9.96 8.37 20.27
CA LYS A 126 -10.82 9.48 20.77
C LYS A 126 -10.02 10.63 21.39
N TYR A 127 -8.79 10.37 21.85
CA TYR A 127 -7.90 11.37 22.42
C TYR A 127 -6.97 12.00 21.37
N LEU A 128 -7.07 11.63 20.08
CA LEU A 128 -6.27 12.20 18.99
C LEU A 128 -6.80 13.59 18.64
N ARG A 129 -5.95 14.61 18.86
CA ARG A 129 -6.29 16.02 18.64
C ARG A 129 -5.88 16.53 17.26
N ASP A 130 -4.76 16.04 16.76
CA ASP A 130 -4.17 16.52 15.52
C ASP A 130 -3.33 15.45 14.86
N ILE A 131 -3.28 15.49 13.53
CA ILE A 131 -2.32 14.75 12.73
C ILE A 131 -1.60 15.75 11.84
N ARG A 132 -0.27 15.78 11.96
CA ARG A 132 0.60 16.67 11.20
C ARG A 132 1.60 15.86 10.42
N TRP A 133 2.15 16.47 9.37
CA TRP A 133 3.29 15.92 8.69
C TRP A 133 4.30 17.00 8.33
N CYS A 134 5.57 16.61 8.20
CA CYS A 134 6.62 17.46 7.66
C CYS A 134 7.55 16.68 6.74
N LYS A 135 8.02 17.35 5.69
CA LYS A 135 9.08 16.86 4.79
C LYS A 135 10.42 16.88 5.53
N ILE A 136 11.21 15.83 5.35
CA ILE A 136 12.60 15.72 5.81
C ILE A 136 13.48 15.74 4.57
N ASN A 137 14.50 16.61 4.58
CA ASN A 137 15.40 16.76 3.44
C ASN A 137 16.63 15.85 3.55
N GLU A 138 17.12 15.60 4.78
CA GLU A 138 18.35 14.83 5.01
C GLU A 138 18.24 13.97 6.30
N PRO A 139 18.14 12.63 6.19
CA PRO A 139 17.87 11.87 4.95
C PRO A 139 16.49 12.25 4.39
N LYS A 140 16.31 12.15 3.07
CA LYS A 140 15.02 12.47 2.43
C LYS A 140 13.90 11.62 3.02
N GLY A 141 12.69 12.16 3.07
CA GLY A 141 11.54 11.46 3.60
C GLY A 141 10.48 12.38 4.19
N PHE A 142 9.65 11.85 5.07
CA PHE A 142 8.67 12.62 5.82
C PHE A 142 8.38 12.00 7.18
N LYS A 143 7.85 12.82 8.08
CA LYS A 143 7.43 12.40 9.42
C LYS A 143 5.98 12.78 9.64
N LEU A 144 5.21 11.84 10.15
CA LEU A 144 3.87 12.02 10.69
C LEU A 144 3.95 12.22 12.21
N GLU A 145 3.14 13.13 12.74
CA GLU A 145 3.02 13.42 14.16
C GLU A 145 1.55 13.35 14.58
N PHE A 146 1.24 12.47 15.53
CA PHE A 146 -0.08 12.24 16.08
C PHE A 146 -0.12 12.83 17.49
N LEU A 147 -0.85 13.92 17.66
CA LEU A 147 -0.91 14.66 18.91
C LEU A 147 -2.07 14.15 19.76
N PHE A 148 -1.77 13.56 20.90
CA PHE A 148 -2.76 13.02 21.82
C PHE A 148 -2.96 13.89 23.04
N ASP A 149 -4.20 13.89 23.50
CA ASP A 149 -4.53 14.31 24.85
C ASP A 149 -3.96 13.38 25.92
N SER A 150 -3.93 13.86 27.16
CA SER A 150 -3.73 12.98 28.31
C SER A 150 -4.82 11.92 28.33
N ASN A 151 -4.43 10.65 28.22
CA ASN A 151 -5.34 9.54 27.99
C ASN A 151 -5.04 8.36 28.93
N PRO A 152 -5.98 7.41 29.12
CA PRO A 152 -5.82 6.30 30.04
C PRO A 152 -5.07 5.10 29.44
N PHE A 153 -4.42 5.25 28.27
CA PHE A 153 -3.75 4.16 27.55
C PHE A 153 -2.23 4.25 27.60
N PHE A 154 -1.67 5.42 27.32
CA PHE A 154 -0.22 5.64 27.27
C PHE A 154 0.15 7.06 27.72
N LYS A 155 1.43 7.28 28.01
CA LYS A 155 1.92 8.58 28.51
C LYS A 155 2.33 9.57 27.42
N ASN A 156 2.62 9.09 26.22
CA ASN A 156 3.08 9.92 25.11
C ASN A 156 2.02 10.98 24.77
N SER A 157 2.44 12.23 24.65
CA SER A 157 1.61 13.31 24.10
C SER A 157 1.71 13.40 22.58
N VAL A 158 2.79 12.87 22.00
CA VAL A 158 2.99 12.80 20.55
C VAL A 158 3.54 11.42 20.20
N LEU A 159 2.88 10.75 19.27
CA LEU A 159 3.43 9.56 18.59
C LEU A 159 3.89 9.99 17.20
N THR A 160 5.06 9.53 16.79
CA THR A 160 5.65 9.88 15.49
C THR A 160 5.96 8.64 14.66
N LYS A 161 5.80 8.78 13.34
CA LYS A 161 6.19 7.79 12.33
C LYS A 161 7.00 8.51 11.27
N THR A 162 8.22 8.05 11.03
CA THR A 162 9.16 8.66 10.08
C THR A 162 9.48 7.65 8.99
N TYR A 163 9.37 8.06 7.73
CA TYR A 163 9.83 7.28 6.59
C TYR A 163 11.05 7.94 5.98
N HIS A 164 12.12 7.18 5.80
CA HIS A 164 13.32 7.60 5.09
C HIS A 164 13.28 7.04 3.67
N MET A 165 13.50 7.91 2.70
CA MET A 165 13.40 7.63 1.26
C MET A 165 14.75 7.82 0.59
N ILE A 166 15.02 6.98 -0.41
CA ILE A 166 16.10 7.17 -1.36
C ILE A 166 15.49 7.80 -2.61
N GLU A 167 16.02 8.95 -3.04
CA GLU A 167 15.70 9.52 -4.35
C GLU A 167 16.83 9.18 -5.31
N GLU A 168 16.60 8.18 -6.16
CA GLU A 168 17.30 8.06 -7.44
C GLU A 168 16.42 8.72 -8.52
N ASP A 169 15.26 8.14 -8.85
CA ASP A 169 14.27 8.68 -9.82
C ASP A 169 12.81 8.54 -9.33
N GLU A 170 12.51 7.43 -8.65
CA GLU A 170 11.26 7.19 -7.91
C GLU A 170 11.58 7.11 -6.40
N PRO A 171 10.74 7.66 -5.51
CA PRO A 171 10.99 7.60 -4.08
C PRO A 171 10.83 6.15 -3.57
N ILE A 172 11.95 5.50 -3.27
CA ILE A 172 11.99 4.15 -2.71
C ILE A 172 12.09 4.23 -1.18
N LEU A 173 11.25 3.48 -0.47
CA LEU A 173 11.32 3.35 0.99
C LEU A 173 12.60 2.63 1.41
N GLU A 174 13.47 3.33 2.15
CA GLU A 174 14.66 2.73 2.78
C GLU A 174 14.31 2.06 4.10
N ARG A 175 13.60 2.78 4.98
CA ARG A 175 13.20 2.31 6.30
C ARG A 175 12.11 3.19 6.91
N ALA A 176 11.39 2.62 7.86
CA ALA A 176 10.44 3.33 8.69
C ALA A 176 10.85 3.29 10.17
N ILE A 177 10.62 4.38 10.89
CA ILE A 177 10.92 4.54 12.32
C ILE A 177 9.67 5.00 13.03
N GLY A 178 9.18 4.19 13.96
CA GLY A 178 8.04 4.53 14.80
C GLY A 178 8.44 4.94 16.22
N THR A 179 7.48 5.47 16.97
CA THR A 179 7.67 5.85 18.37
C THR A 179 7.32 4.71 19.30
N GLU A 180 8.21 4.37 20.24
CA GLU A 180 7.89 3.44 21.32
C GLU A 180 6.76 4.01 22.19
N ILE A 181 5.65 3.27 22.28
CA ILE A 181 4.49 3.68 23.06
C ILE A 181 4.68 3.29 24.53
N GLU A 182 4.66 4.28 25.42
CA GLU A 182 4.75 4.12 26.86
C GLU A 182 3.39 3.72 27.46
N TRP A 183 2.98 2.49 27.18
CA TRP A 183 1.70 1.93 27.65
C TRP A 183 1.58 1.95 29.18
N LEU A 184 0.39 2.34 29.65
CA LEU A 184 0.00 2.22 31.04
C LEU A 184 -0.28 0.74 31.40
N PRO A 185 -0.22 0.36 32.68
CA PRO A 185 -0.37 -1.04 33.09
C PRO A 185 -1.69 -1.67 32.61
N GLY A 186 -1.59 -2.75 31.82
CA GLY A 186 -2.74 -3.48 31.28
C GLY A 186 -3.50 -2.75 30.16
N LYS A 187 -2.90 -1.71 29.58
CA LYS A 187 -3.51 -0.88 28.53
C LYS A 187 -2.84 -1.03 27.16
N ASN A 188 -1.86 -1.92 27.05
CA ASN A 188 -1.22 -2.21 25.77
C ASN A 188 -2.24 -2.82 24.80
N LEU A 189 -2.56 -2.08 23.74
CA LEU A 189 -3.54 -2.48 22.72
C LEU A 189 -2.97 -3.45 21.68
N THR A 190 -1.64 -3.46 21.49
CA THR A 190 -0.93 -4.34 20.56
C THR A 190 -0.74 -5.76 21.10
N GLN A 191 -1.15 -6.01 22.35
CA GLN A 191 -0.97 -7.28 23.03
C GLN A 191 -2.24 -7.77 23.71
N LYS A 192 -2.51 -9.09 23.65
CA LYS A 192 -3.59 -9.76 24.40
C LYS A 192 -2.99 -10.67 25.48
N VAL A 193 -3.50 -10.54 26.71
CA VAL A 193 -3.08 -11.38 27.85
C VAL A 193 -4.00 -12.60 27.96
N LEU A 194 -3.48 -13.77 27.63
CA LEU A 194 -4.16 -15.06 27.79
C LEU A 194 -3.83 -15.66 29.17
N ARG A 195 -4.85 -15.86 30.01
CA ARG A 195 -4.73 -16.58 31.28
C ARG A 195 -4.91 -18.08 31.05
N LYS A 196 -3.85 -18.87 31.24
CA LYS A 196 -3.96 -20.33 31.25
C LYS A 196 -4.35 -20.84 32.64
N LYS A 197 -5.29 -21.80 32.68
CA LYS A 197 -5.63 -22.52 33.91
C LYS A 197 -4.39 -23.26 34.41
N PRO A 198 -4.07 -23.19 35.71
CA PRO A 198 -2.92 -23.89 36.28
C PRO A 198 -3.09 -25.41 36.10
N LYS A 199 -1.98 -26.13 35.84
CA LYS A 199 -1.98 -27.59 35.70
C LYS A 199 -2.56 -28.23 36.98
N LYS A 200 -3.50 -29.18 36.83
CA LYS A 200 -4.04 -29.96 37.96
C LYS A 200 -2.88 -30.63 38.72
N GLY A 201 -2.66 -30.23 39.98
CA GLY A 201 -1.63 -30.79 40.86
C GLY A 201 -0.57 -29.81 41.38
N ALA A 202 -0.54 -28.55 40.93
CA ALA A 202 0.43 -27.56 41.43
C ALA A 202 0.10 -27.13 42.88
N LYS A 203 1.07 -27.31 43.80
CA LYS A 203 0.93 -26.99 45.24
C LYS A 203 0.78 -25.49 45.57
N ASN A 204 0.90 -24.60 44.58
CA ASN A 204 0.55 -23.18 44.65
C ASN A 204 0.21 -22.68 43.24
N PRO A 205 -1.08 -22.61 42.85
CA PRO A 205 -1.47 -22.26 41.49
C PRO A 205 -1.35 -20.75 41.26
N LYS A 206 -0.16 -20.27 40.88
CA LYS A 206 -0.05 -18.94 40.25
C LYS A 206 -0.59 -19.04 38.81
N PRO A 207 -1.53 -18.18 38.39
CA PRO A 207 -1.99 -18.16 37.01
C PRO A 207 -0.82 -17.81 36.08
N ILE A 208 -0.60 -18.63 35.04
CA ILE A 208 0.39 -18.35 34.01
C ILE A 208 -0.30 -17.43 32.99
N THR A 209 0.15 -16.19 32.93
CA THR A 209 -0.23 -15.22 31.89
C THR A 209 0.74 -15.35 30.73
N LYS A 210 0.24 -15.72 29.55
CA LYS A 210 0.98 -15.62 28.28
C LYS A 210 0.47 -14.37 27.56
N THR A 211 1.38 -13.54 27.08
CA THR A 211 1.05 -12.38 26.24
C THR A 211 1.32 -12.74 24.79
N GLU A 212 0.39 -12.40 23.89
CA GLU A 212 0.50 -12.62 22.45
C GLU A 212 0.23 -11.31 21.72
N CYS A 213 1.00 -11.01 20.66
CA CYS A 213 0.75 -9.86 19.81
C CYS A 213 -0.59 -10.03 19.08
N CYS A 214 -1.27 -8.92 18.83
CA CYS A 214 -2.54 -8.90 18.12
C CYS A 214 -2.65 -7.67 17.23
N GLU A 215 -3.60 -7.73 16.30
CA GLU A 215 -3.99 -6.58 15.48
C GLU A 215 -4.42 -5.38 16.34
N SER A 216 -3.87 -4.24 15.96
CA SER A 216 -4.08 -2.93 16.55
C SER A 216 -3.47 -1.89 15.61
N PHE A 217 -4.17 -0.77 15.41
CA PHE A 217 -3.64 0.38 14.66
C PHE A 217 -2.28 0.82 15.20
N PHE A 218 -2.06 0.72 16.51
CA PHE A 218 -0.83 1.16 17.16
C PHE A 218 0.41 0.32 16.80
N ASN A 219 0.25 -0.82 16.11
CA ASN A 219 1.38 -1.53 15.48
C ASN A 219 2.05 -0.67 14.39
N PHE A 220 1.34 0.30 13.82
CA PHE A 220 1.89 1.28 12.88
C PHE A 220 3.11 2.05 13.43
N PHE A 221 3.21 2.21 14.75
CA PHE A 221 4.37 2.85 15.41
C PHE A 221 5.50 1.86 15.75
N ASN A 222 5.37 0.59 15.35
CA ASN A 222 6.39 -0.44 15.47
C ASN A 222 6.60 -1.09 14.09
N PRO A 223 7.16 -0.35 13.12
CA PRO A 223 7.34 -0.83 11.76
C PRO A 223 8.28 -2.05 11.71
N PRO A 224 8.21 -2.85 10.63
CA PRO A 224 9.15 -3.96 10.44
C PRO A 224 10.59 -3.45 10.33
N GLU A 225 11.53 -4.19 10.90
CA GLU A 225 12.96 -3.90 10.80
C GLU A 225 13.51 -4.51 9.50
N VAL A 226 14.28 -3.72 8.75
CA VAL A 226 15.00 -4.19 7.57
C VAL A 226 16.29 -4.88 8.04
N PRO A 227 16.49 -6.17 7.77
CA PRO A 227 17.73 -6.86 8.09
C PRO A 227 18.93 -6.18 7.43
N ASP A 228 20.08 -6.20 8.09
CA ASP A 228 21.31 -5.67 7.51
C ASP A 228 21.69 -6.47 6.23
N ASP A 229 22.33 -5.82 5.26
CA ASP A 229 22.85 -6.42 4.00
C ASP A 229 23.69 -7.71 4.18
N ASN A 230 24.15 -7.99 5.39
CA ASN A 230 24.97 -9.16 5.74
C ASN A 230 24.16 -10.35 6.29
N GLU A 231 22.86 -10.18 6.51
CA GLU A 231 21.97 -11.25 6.96
C GLU A 231 21.33 -11.92 5.75
N ASP A 232 21.69 -13.20 5.52
CA ASP A 232 21.07 -14.01 4.49
C ASP A 232 19.65 -14.40 4.93
N ILE A 233 18.66 -13.61 4.52
CA ILE A 233 17.24 -13.99 4.56
C ILE A 233 16.88 -14.78 3.30
N ASP A 234 16.00 -15.77 3.44
CA ASP A 234 15.48 -16.48 2.28
C ASP A 234 14.53 -15.60 1.45
N GLN A 235 14.33 -15.98 0.18
CA GLN A 235 13.55 -15.20 -0.78
C GLN A 235 12.10 -14.99 -0.30
N ASP A 236 11.47 -16.03 0.27
CA ASP A 236 10.07 -15.95 0.71
C ASP A 236 9.94 -14.98 1.89
N THR A 237 10.90 -14.97 2.81
CA THR A 237 10.96 -14.01 3.92
C THR A 237 11.20 -12.58 3.42
N ALA A 238 12.05 -12.40 2.41
CA ALA A 238 12.30 -11.09 1.82
C ALA A 238 11.07 -10.51 1.12
N GLU A 239 10.34 -11.32 0.36
CA GLU A 239 9.08 -10.93 -0.30
C GLU A 239 8.00 -10.55 0.74
N GLN A 240 7.81 -11.37 1.79
CA GLN A 240 6.87 -11.04 2.87
C GLN A 240 7.24 -9.74 3.59
N LEU A 241 8.53 -9.49 3.82
CA LEU A 241 9.00 -8.25 4.44
C LEU A 241 8.69 -7.04 3.55
N GLN A 242 8.92 -7.16 2.23
CA GLN A 242 8.61 -6.13 1.26
C GLN A 242 7.10 -5.81 1.25
N ASP A 243 6.24 -6.82 1.22
CA ASP A 243 4.77 -6.64 1.24
C ASP A 243 4.32 -5.89 2.50
N ILE A 244 4.87 -6.24 3.67
CA ILE A 244 4.54 -5.57 4.94
C ILE A 244 5.05 -4.12 4.95
N MET A 245 6.24 -3.87 4.40
CA MET A 245 6.80 -2.52 4.30
C MET A 245 5.99 -1.63 3.35
N GLU A 246 5.54 -2.17 2.22
CA GLU A 246 4.69 -1.49 1.25
C GLU A 246 3.33 -1.16 1.89
N GLN A 247 2.68 -2.12 2.54
CA GLN A 247 1.44 -1.88 3.27
C GLN A 247 1.61 -0.81 4.36
N ASP A 248 2.70 -0.85 5.12
CA ASP A 248 3.01 0.16 6.12
C ASP A 248 3.22 1.54 5.50
N TYR A 249 3.87 1.60 4.34
CA TYR A 249 4.06 2.83 3.59
C TYR A 249 2.74 3.39 3.07
N ASP A 250 1.86 2.55 2.52
CA ASP A 250 0.55 2.93 1.99
C ASP A 250 -0.33 3.58 3.04
N ILE A 251 -0.28 3.06 4.28
CA ILE A 251 -0.95 3.69 5.43
C ILE A 251 -0.36 5.09 5.66
N GLY A 252 0.97 5.22 5.66
CA GLY A 252 1.66 6.47 5.90
C GLY A 252 1.42 7.54 4.82
N SER A 253 1.47 7.14 3.54
CA SER A 253 1.20 7.99 2.39
C SER A 253 -0.27 8.41 2.35
N THR A 254 -1.21 7.49 2.62
CA THR A 254 -2.64 7.79 2.74
C THR A 254 -2.90 8.87 3.79
N ILE A 255 -2.26 8.78 4.96
CA ILE A 255 -2.39 9.80 6.00
C ILE A 255 -1.85 11.15 5.51
N ARG A 256 -0.66 11.15 4.89
CA ARG A 256 0.00 12.36 4.37
C ARG A 256 -0.79 13.06 3.27
N ASP A 257 -1.26 12.29 2.28
CA ASP A 257 -1.73 12.81 1.00
C ASP A 257 -3.25 12.91 0.94
N LYS A 258 -3.98 12.01 1.61
CA LYS A 258 -5.46 12.00 1.61
C LYS A 258 -6.03 12.58 2.90
N ILE A 259 -5.65 12.03 4.06
CA ILE A 259 -6.30 12.36 5.34
C ILE A 259 -5.96 13.78 5.79
N ILE A 260 -4.69 14.16 5.88
CA ILE A 260 -4.31 15.48 6.41
C ILE A 260 -4.84 16.63 5.54
N PRO A 261 -4.76 16.59 4.19
CA PRO A 261 -5.26 17.68 3.35
C PRO A 261 -6.79 17.74 3.31
N HIS A 262 -7.48 16.59 3.31
CA HIS A 262 -8.93 16.50 3.11
C HIS A 262 -9.68 16.00 4.36
N ALA A 263 -9.13 16.23 5.56
CA ALA A 263 -9.67 15.69 6.82
C ALA A 263 -11.16 15.98 7.06
N VAL A 264 -11.63 17.15 6.64
CA VAL A 264 -13.05 17.53 6.79
C VAL A 264 -13.93 16.70 5.85
N SER A 265 -13.53 16.50 4.59
CA SER A 265 -14.26 15.67 3.63
C SER A 265 -14.29 14.19 4.04
N TRP A 266 -13.20 13.70 4.65
CA TRP A 266 -13.17 12.37 5.26
C TRP A 266 -14.06 12.28 6.51
N PHE A 267 -14.10 13.33 7.33
CA PHE A 267 -14.99 13.41 8.48
C PHE A 267 -16.48 13.44 8.07
N THR A 268 -16.84 14.20 7.03
CA THR A 268 -18.22 14.33 6.55
C THR A 268 -18.68 13.20 5.63
N GLY A 269 -17.73 12.40 5.11
CA GLY A 269 -18.01 11.33 4.14
C GLY A 269 -18.11 11.79 2.68
N GLU A 270 -17.86 13.06 2.40
CA GLU A 270 -17.82 13.60 1.04
C GLU A 270 -16.67 13.01 0.21
N ALA A 271 -15.56 12.66 0.85
CA ALA A 271 -14.40 12.07 0.18
C ALA A 271 -14.72 10.71 -0.46
N LEU A 272 -15.54 9.87 0.20
CA LEU A 272 -15.96 8.58 -0.34
C LEU A 272 -16.81 8.72 -1.59
N GLN A 273 -17.69 9.72 -1.61
CA GLN A 273 -18.53 9.99 -2.78
C GLN A 273 -17.67 10.42 -3.96
N ALA A 274 -16.68 11.29 -3.73
CA ALA A 274 -15.76 11.70 -4.78
C ALA A 274 -14.98 10.52 -5.37
N GLU A 275 -14.47 9.60 -4.53
CA GLU A 275 -13.78 8.40 -5.00
C GLU A 275 -14.73 7.46 -5.79
N GLU A 276 -15.99 7.29 -5.36
CA GLU A 276 -16.98 6.46 -6.08
C GLU A 276 -17.38 7.03 -7.45
N PHE A 277 -17.39 8.37 -7.62
CA PHE A 277 -17.69 9.00 -8.90
C PHE A 277 -16.51 8.97 -9.89
N GLU A 278 -15.26 8.99 -9.41
CA GLU A 278 -14.08 8.84 -10.28
C GLU A 278 -14.05 7.45 -10.97
N ASP A 279 -14.55 6.41 -10.30
CA ASP A 279 -14.59 5.04 -10.84
C ASP A 279 -15.74 4.80 -11.86
N ILE A 280 -16.68 5.75 -12.02
CA ILE A 280 -17.85 5.62 -12.92
C ILE A 280 -17.63 6.32 -14.27
N GLU A 281 -16.66 7.23 -14.39
CA GLU A 281 -16.44 7.99 -15.64
C GLU A 281 -15.69 7.20 -16.74
N ASP A 282 -15.31 5.94 -16.52
CA ASP A 282 -14.53 5.12 -17.46
C ASP A 282 -15.32 4.01 -18.20
N ASP A 283 -16.65 3.91 -18.03
CA ASP A 283 -17.47 2.78 -18.57
C ASP A 283 -18.52 3.19 -19.62
N ASP A 284 -18.48 4.42 -20.16
CA ASP A 284 -19.50 4.97 -21.08
C ASP A 284 -19.00 5.18 -22.54
N ASP A 285 -17.94 4.48 -22.97
CA ASP A 285 -17.37 4.60 -24.34
C ASP A 285 -17.31 3.27 -25.13
N GLU A 286 -18.21 2.31 -24.85
CA GLU A 286 -18.45 1.18 -25.75
C GLU A 286 -19.93 1.09 -26.19
N GLU A 287 -20.34 1.94 -27.14
CA GLU A 287 -21.40 1.53 -28.06
C GLU A 287 -21.30 2.15 -29.47
N SER A 288 -21.35 1.25 -30.44
CA SER A 288 -21.78 1.44 -31.84
C SER A 288 -20.72 1.79 -32.89
N GLU A 289 -20.24 0.77 -33.60
CA GLU A 289 -20.38 0.74 -35.08
C GLU A 289 -20.74 -0.69 -35.53
N ASP A 290 -22.05 -0.96 -35.55
CA ASP A 290 -22.64 -2.01 -36.39
C ASP A 290 -22.44 -1.61 -37.85
N VAL A 291 -21.43 -2.18 -38.51
CA VAL A 291 -21.34 -2.18 -39.97
C VAL A 291 -22.16 -3.35 -40.51
N GLU A 292 -23.41 -3.06 -40.86
CA GLU A 292 -24.23 -3.88 -41.74
C GLU A 292 -23.57 -3.97 -43.12
N ASP A 293 -22.93 -5.12 -43.41
CA ASP A 293 -22.43 -5.45 -44.74
C ASP A 293 -23.49 -6.31 -45.45
N GLU A 294 -24.42 -5.65 -46.15
CA GLU A 294 -25.20 -6.25 -47.24
C GLU A 294 -24.87 -5.46 -48.51
N ASP A 295 -24.27 -6.14 -49.51
CA ASP A 295 -24.82 -6.18 -50.87
C ASP A 295 -24.03 -7.20 -51.74
N GLU A 296 -24.76 -8.24 -52.12
CA GLU A 296 -24.45 -9.19 -53.18
C GLU A 296 -24.51 -8.51 -54.56
N GLU A 297 -23.66 -8.91 -55.51
CA GLU A 297 -24.09 -9.09 -56.91
C GLU A 297 -23.17 -10.11 -57.62
N GLU A 298 -23.82 -11.05 -58.32
CA GLU A 298 -23.29 -12.21 -59.03
C GLU A 298 -22.78 -11.90 -60.46
N ASP A 299 -22.16 -12.94 -61.06
CA ASP A 299 -22.10 -13.27 -62.51
C ASP A 299 -21.09 -12.52 -63.42
N ASP A 300 -20.38 -13.12 -64.38
CA ASP A 300 -20.45 -14.47 -64.97
C ASP A 300 -19.23 -14.76 -65.88
N GLU A 301 -19.03 -16.06 -66.15
CA GLU A 301 -18.57 -16.70 -67.40
C GLU A 301 -17.11 -16.69 -67.97
N ASN A 302 -16.52 -17.91 -67.97
CA ASN A 302 -15.97 -18.71 -69.09
C ASN A 302 -14.67 -18.33 -69.86
N GLU A 303 -13.67 -19.24 -69.89
CA GLU A 303 -13.46 -20.24 -70.99
C GLU A 303 -12.22 -21.14 -70.78
N GLU A 304 -12.34 -22.36 -71.30
CA GLU A 304 -11.53 -23.59 -71.23
C GLU A 304 -10.15 -23.51 -71.94
N THR A 305 -9.15 -24.38 -71.70
CA THR A 305 -9.04 -25.73 -72.31
C THR A 305 -7.70 -26.44 -71.94
N GLU A 306 -7.79 -27.75 -71.62
CA GLU A 306 -7.04 -28.93 -72.17
C GLU A 306 -5.47 -28.96 -72.09
N GLU A 307 -4.71 -30.03 -71.82
CA GLU A 307 -4.90 -31.49 -71.85
C GLU A 307 -3.68 -32.23 -71.22
N GLU A 308 -3.93 -33.42 -70.63
CA GLU A 308 -3.12 -34.67 -70.64
C GLU A 308 -1.71 -34.78 -69.96
N LYS A 309 -1.23 -35.89 -69.36
CA LYS A 309 -1.64 -37.31 -69.33
C LYS A 309 -0.86 -38.10 -68.24
N ASP A 310 -1.50 -39.15 -67.73
CA ASP A 310 -0.98 -40.48 -67.28
C ASP A 310 0.19 -40.58 -66.26
N SER A 311 0.24 -41.48 -65.28
CA SER A 311 -0.47 -42.74 -65.05
C SER A 311 -0.09 -43.36 -63.67
N ALA A 312 -0.95 -44.29 -63.21
CA ALA A 312 -0.66 -45.43 -62.30
C ALA A 312 -0.69 -45.25 -60.76
N LYS A 313 -1.93 -45.25 -60.23
CA LYS A 313 -2.53 -46.13 -59.17
C LYS A 313 -1.76 -47.42 -58.79
N PRO A 314 -2.22 -48.21 -57.77
CA PRO A 314 -2.95 -47.91 -56.52
C PRO A 314 -2.34 -48.73 -55.33
N GLN A 315 -2.84 -48.89 -54.10
CA GLN A 315 -4.16 -49.29 -53.59
C GLN A 315 -4.07 -49.33 -52.05
N LYS A 316 -5.07 -48.77 -51.34
CA LYS A 316 -6.02 -49.43 -50.41
C LYS A 316 -5.42 -50.13 -49.16
N SER A 317 -6.01 -50.09 -47.97
CA SER A 317 -7.32 -49.63 -47.53
C SER A 317 -7.47 -49.82 -46.01
N SER A 318 -8.41 -49.03 -45.47
CA SER A 318 -9.43 -49.40 -44.46
C SER A 318 -8.96 -49.62 -43.02
N ALA A 319 -9.39 -48.73 -42.10
CA ALA A 319 -10.65 -48.80 -41.34
C ALA A 319 -10.54 -49.81 -40.18
N SER A 320 -11.06 -49.62 -38.99
CA SER A 320 -11.76 -48.54 -38.29
C SER A 320 -11.95 -49.05 -36.85
N THR A 321 -12.39 -48.16 -35.96
CA THR A 321 -13.28 -48.43 -34.82
C THR A 321 -12.74 -49.15 -33.56
N ASN A 322 -12.58 -48.31 -32.53
CA ASN A 322 -13.35 -48.27 -31.27
C ASN A 322 -13.18 -49.33 -30.16
N SER A 323 -13.09 -48.74 -28.96
CA SER A 323 -13.60 -49.20 -27.64
C SER A 323 -12.84 -50.37 -26.99
N ALA A 324 -12.76 -50.53 -25.67
CA ALA A 324 -12.90 -49.70 -24.48
C ALA A 324 -12.47 -50.63 -23.31
N SER A 325 -11.95 -50.04 -22.24
CA SER A 325 -12.12 -50.53 -20.84
C SER A 325 -11.36 -51.78 -20.31
N LYS A 326 -10.52 -51.48 -19.30
CA LYS A 326 -10.40 -52.09 -17.96
C LYS A 326 -9.83 -53.53 -17.75
N VAL A 327 -8.72 -53.50 -16.97
CA VAL A 327 -8.45 -54.23 -15.69
C VAL A 327 -7.86 -55.65 -15.74
N GLY A 328 -6.72 -55.79 -15.04
CA GLY A 328 -6.15 -57.02 -14.47
C GLY A 328 -4.72 -56.75 -13.94
N GLN A 329 -4.53 -56.26 -12.70
CA GLN A 329 -4.22 -56.98 -11.44
C GLN A 329 -2.84 -57.69 -11.32
N LYS A 330 -2.10 -57.23 -10.28
CA LYS A 330 -1.24 -57.97 -9.30
C LYS A 330 0.11 -58.55 -9.78
N SER A 331 1.20 -58.62 -9.00
CA SER A 331 1.56 -58.19 -7.63
C SER A 331 3.01 -58.61 -7.31
N SER A 332 3.75 -57.82 -6.53
CA SER A 332 4.62 -58.20 -5.39
C SER A 332 5.50 -56.99 -5.00
N GLY A 333 5.82 -56.64 -3.76
CA GLY A 333 5.46 -57.13 -2.44
C GLY A 333 6.15 -56.26 -1.37
N GLU A 334 5.43 -56.08 -0.26
CA GLU A 334 5.84 -55.76 1.13
C GLU A 334 6.59 -54.45 1.53
N GLN A 335 6.01 -53.88 2.59
CA GLN A 335 6.35 -52.77 3.50
C GLN A 335 6.56 -53.41 4.91
N PRO A 336 6.75 -52.71 6.06
CA PRO A 336 7.19 -51.34 6.43
C PRO A 336 8.19 -51.38 7.66
N PRO A 337 8.17 -50.49 8.69
CA PRO A 337 8.60 -49.07 8.78
C PRO A 337 9.56 -48.71 9.97
N GLU A 338 9.82 -47.40 10.13
CA GLU A 338 10.04 -46.60 11.36
C GLU A 338 11.43 -46.42 12.05
N CYS A 339 11.87 -45.14 12.06
CA CYS A 339 12.11 -44.27 13.23
C CYS A 339 13.16 -44.63 14.31
N LYS A 340 14.25 -43.82 14.42
CA LYS A 340 14.53 -42.85 15.53
C LYS A 340 16.02 -42.53 15.75
N GLN A 341 16.26 -41.23 15.95
CA GLN A 341 17.11 -40.56 16.94
C GLN A 341 18.59 -40.98 17.09
N GLN A 342 19.47 -40.01 16.87
CA GLN A 342 20.06 -39.23 17.96
C GLN A 342 20.38 -37.80 17.50
#